data_AF-A0A5J4PYB8-F1
#
_entry.id   AF-A0A5J4PYB8-F1
#
_cell.length_a   1.000
_cell.length_b   1.000
_cell.length_c   1.000
_cell.angle_alpha   90.00
_cell.angle_beta   90.00
_cell.angle_gamma   90.00
#
_symmetry.space_group_name_H-M   'P 1'
#
loop_
_entity.id
_entity.type
_entity.pdbx_description
1 polymer ?
#
loop_
_entity_poly.entity_id
_entity_poly.type
_entity_poly.pdbx_seq_one_letter_code
_entity_poly.pdbx_strand_id
1 'polypeptide(L)'
;RSSDSNYSGIYLGCNPNSTSGSLTDQWSIVNTPTGELRIGVSDQLLQDNKGLMISADGNTLSFNGSVIAGTGATSGASNGSVNYSAGNPILWGLNSVDTNGGFYSDGPKVYWRAKPVTLGAVLP
;
A
#
# COMPACT_ATOMS: atom_id res chain seq x y z
N ARG A 1 -15.71 -1.63 -27.88
CA ARG A 1 -14.74 -0.53 -27.64
C ARG A 1 -15.56 0.67 -27.21
N SER A 2 -15.19 1.35 -26.14
CA SER A 2 -15.85 2.62 -25.78
C SER A 2 -15.73 3.59 -26.96
N SER A 3 -16.75 4.41 -27.21
CA SER A 3 -16.66 5.52 -28.16
C SER A 3 -15.79 6.66 -27.63
N ASP A 4 -15.61 6.70 -26.31
CA ASP A 4 -15.07 7.86 -25.59
C ASP A 4 -13.57 7.69 -25.28
N SER A 5 -13.03 6.48 -25.42
CA SER A 5 -11.60 6.21 -25.25
C SER A 5 -11.15 4.97 -26.02
N ASN A 6 -9.84 4.85 -26.22
CA ASN A 6 -9.22 3.64 -26.78
C ASN A 6 -9.19 2.47 -25.78
N TYR A 7 -9.91 2.58 -24.67
CA TYR A 7 -9.91 1.59 -23.59
C TYR A 7 -10.99 0.54 -23.84
N SER A 8 -10.74 -0.69 -23.40
CA SER A 8 -11.76 -1.73 -23.37
C SER A 8 -12.00 -2.14 -21.91
N GLY A 9 -13.26 -2.28 -21.51
CA GLY A 9 -13.54 -2.49 -20.10
C GLY A 9 -14.99 -2.74 -19.76
N ILE A 10 -15.20 -2.93 -18.45
CA ILE A 10 -16.49 -3.12 -17.80
C ILE A 10 -16.83 -1.81 -17.09
N TYR A 11 -18.02 -1.29 -17.34
CA TYR A 11 -18.51 -0.04 -16.77
C TYR A 11 -19.63 -0.37 -15.77
N LEU A 12 -19.48 0.09 -14.53
CA LEU A 12 -20.30 -0.27 -13.39
C LEU A 12 -21.25 0.88 -13.03
N GLY A 13 -22.54 0.66 -13.27
CA GLY A 13 -23.60 1.65 -13.07
C GLY A 13 -24.20 2.10 -14.40
N CYS A 14 -25.48 2.46 -14.39
CA CYS A 14 -26.20 2.97 -15.55
C CYS A 14 -27.17 4.08 -15.12
N ASN A 15 -27.52 4.97 -16.05
CA ASN A 15 -28.64 5.89 -15.88
C ASN A 15 -29.88 5.20 -16.46
N PRO A 16 -30.92 4.88 -15.68
CA PRO A 16 -32.11 4.20 -16.20
C PRO A 16 -32.86 5.01 -17.27
N ASN A 17 -32.61 6.31 -17.35
CA ASN A 17 -33.20 7.21 -18.34
C ASN A 17 -32.31 7.40 -19.58
N SER A 18 -31.14 6.77 -19.66
CA SER A 18 -30.25 6.84 -20.81
C SER A 18 -29.75 5.48 -21.23
N THR A 19 -29.78 5.21 -22.53
CA THR A 19 -29.22 3.99 -23.13
C THR A 19 -27.81 4.20 -23.69
N SER A 20 -27.26 5.43 -23.57
CA SER A 20 -25.93 5.79 -24.10
C SER A 20 -25.25 6.89 -23.29
N GLY A 21 -23.94 7.08 -23.51
CA GLY A 21 -23.12 8.08 -22.85
C GLY A 21 -22.44 7.59 -21.57
N SER A 22 -21.36 8.27 -21.20
CA SER A 22 -20.64 8.06 -19.94
C SER A 22 -21.28 8.84 -18.80
N LEU A 23 -21.07 8.38 -17.56
CA LEU A 23 -21.53 9.08 -16.35
C LEU A 23 -20.32 9.54 -15.55
N THR A 24 -20.40 10.74 -14.98
CA THR A 24 -19.32 11.38 -14.19
C THR A 24 -18.99 10.65 -12.87
N ASP A 25 -19.89 9.77 -12.41
CA ASP A 25 -19.70 9.00 -11.17
C ASP A 25 -19.64 7.49 -11.43
N GLN A 26 -19.50 7.06 -12.70
CA GLN A 26 -19.43 5.65 -13.06
C GLN A 26 -18.04 5.08 -12.84
N TRP A 27 -17.98 4.00 -12.06
CA TRP A 27 -16.78 3.21 -11.89
C TRP A 27 -16.53 2.36 -13.12
N SER A 28 -15.27 2.26 -13.55
CA SER A 28 -14.91 1.39 -14.66
C SER A 28 -13.67 0.57 -14.35
N ILE A 29 -13.61 -0.62 -14.94
CA ILE A 29 -12.47 -1.52 -14.94
C ILE A 29 -12.01 -1.64 -16.39
N VAL A 30 -10.84 -1.13 -16.71
CA VAL A 30 -10.39 -0.98 -18.10
C VAL A 30 -8.98 -1.50 -18.29
N ASN A 31 -8.71 -2.04 -19.48
CA ASN A 31 -7.36 -2.13 -20.01
C ASN A 31 -7.03 -0.88 -20.83
N THR A 32 -5.81 -0.38 -20.69
CA THR A 32 -5.30 0.70 -21.53
C THR A 32 -4.66 0.11 -22.81
N PRO A 33 -4.44 0.92 -23.86
CA PRO A 33 -3.70 0.51 -25.05
C PRO A 33 -2.24 0.14 -24.75
N THR A 34 -1.69 0.66 -23.65
CA THR A 34 -0.33 0.44 -23.17
C THR A 34 -0.20 -0.78 -22.26
N GLY A 35 -1.32 -1.43 -21.91
CA GLY A 35 -1.35 -2.73 -21.24
C GLY A 35 -1.62 -2.69 -19.73
N GLU A 36 -1.80 -1.52 -19.12
CA GLU A 36 -2.19 -1.42 -17.71
C GLU A 36 -3.64 -1.83 -17.48
N LEU A 37 -3.91 -2.40 -16.30
CA LEU A 37 -5.26 -2.53 -15.75
C LEU A 37 -5.54 -1.34 -14.85
N ARG A 38 -6.59 -0.57 -15.13
CA ARG A 38 -7.01 0.59 -14.32
C ARG A 38 -8.42 0.39 -13.78
N ILE A 39 -8.64 0.79 -12.52
CA ILE A 39 -9.95 0.91 -11.89
C ILE A 39 -10.11 2.32 -11.33
N GLY A 40 -11.14 3.04 -11.77
CA GLY A 40 -11.35 4.42 -11.38
C GLY A 40 -12.70 4.96 -11.85
N VAL A 41 -12.97 6.20 -11.46
CA VAL A 41 -14.18 6.93 -11.87
C VAL A 41 -13.83 7.97 -12.94
N SER A 42 -14.61 7.96 -14.03
CA SER A 42 -14.53 8.93 -15.12
C SER A 42 -13.09 9.23 -15.58
N ASP A 43 -12.66 10.50 -15.50
CA ASP A 43 -11.38 10.96 -16.04
C ASP A 43 -10.16 10.47 -15.26
N GLN A 44 -10.35 9.85 -14.08
CA GLN A 44 -9.24 9.21 -13.36
C GLN A 44 -8.56 8.15 -14.22
N LEU A 45 -9.31 7.50 -15.11
CA LEU A 45 -8.77 6.46 -16.00
C LEU A 45 -7.77 7.05 -17.02
N LEU A 46 -7.98 8.31 -17.40
CA LEU A 46 -7.16 9.04 -18.38
C LEU A 46 -5.93 9.70 -17.77
N GLN A 47 -5.87 9.78 -16.43
CA GLN A 47 -4.78 10.41 -15.71
C GLN A 47 -3.85 9.34 -15.13
N ASP A 48 -2.55 9.55 -15.31
CA ASP A 48 -1.57 8.77 -14.56
C ASP A 48 -1.68 9.12 -13.07
N ASN A 49 -1.39 8.15 -12.20
CA ASN A 49 -1.43 8.34 -10.75
C ASN A 49 -2.82 8.65 -10.17
N LYS A 50 -3.91 8.21 -10.82
CA LYS A 50 -5.28 8.23 -10.27
C LYS A 50 -5.90 6.85 -10.29
N GLY A 51 -6.80 6.61 -9.32
CA GLY A 51 -7.48 5.31 -9.18
C GLY A 51 -6.52 4.20 -8.77
N LEU A 52 -6.96 2.96 -8.96
CA LEU A 52 -6.14 1.75 -8.79
C LEU A 52 -5.52 1.37 -10.13
N MET A 53 -4.22 1.07 -10.15
CA MET A 53 -3.50 0.71 -11.38
C MET A 53 -2.56 -0.47 -11.15
N ILE A 54 -2.61 -1.45 -12.06
CA ILE A 54 -1.58 -2.48 -12.24
C ILE A 54 -0.80 -2.13 -13.50
N SER A 55 0.53 -2.04 -13.40
CA SER A 55 1.43 -1.75 -14.52
C SER A 55 1.33 -2.81 -15.61
N ALA A 56 1.68 -2.43 -16.85
CA ALA A 56 1.60 -3.31 -18.01
C ALA A 56 2.47 -4.58 -17.89
N ASP A 57 3.58 -4.50 -17.16
CA ASP A 57 4.46 -5.63 -16.86
C ASP A 57 3.97 -6.48 -15.66
N GLY A 58 2.88 -6.07 -15.00
CA GLY A 58 2.31 -6.74 -13.83
C GLY A 58 3.12 -6.60 -12.54
N ASN A 59 4.22 -5.84 -12.54
CA ASN A 59 5.13 -5.77 -11.41
C ASN A 59 4.75 -4.74 -10.34
N THR A 60 3.91 -3.76 -10.68
CA THR A 60 3.59 -2.62 -9.80
C THR A 60 2.08 -2.46 -9.65
N LEU A 61 1.60 -2.46 -8.41
CA LEU A 61 0.25 -2.09 -8.00
C LEU A 61 0.30 -0.74 -7.27
N SER A 62 -0.50 0.23 -7.71
CA SER A 62 -0.57 1.56 -7.11
C SER A 62 -1.99 2.07 -6.91
N PHE A 63 -2.17 2.97 -5.94
CA PHE A 63 -3.41 3.72 -5.73
C PHE A 63 -3.12 5.21 -5.60
N ASN A 64 -3.72 6.02 -6.48
CA ASN A 64 -3.52 7.48 -6.53
C ASN A 64 -2.03 7.89 -6.54
N GLY A 65 -1.20 7.14 -7.30
CA GLY A 65 0.25 7.37 -7.42
C GLY A 65 1.10 6.76 -6.32
N SER A 66 0.50 6.29 -5.23
CA SER A 66 1.22 5.58 -4.16
C SER A 66 1.35 4.11 -4.51
N VAL A 67 2.59 3.60 -4.58
CA VAL A 67 2.86 2.18 -4.80
C VAL A 67 2.48 1.39 -3.55
N ILE A 68 1.61 0.39 -3.72
CA ILE A 68 1.15 -0.52 -2.65
C ILE A 68 1.94 -1.83 -2.67
N ALA A 69 2.32 -2.30 -3.86
CA ALA A 69 3.16 -3.49 -4.04
C ALA A 69 3.95 -3.39 -5.34
N GLY A 70 5.19 -3.88 -5.36
CA GLY A 70 6.01 -3.95 -6.57
C GLY A 70 7.46 -3.53 -6.39
N THR A 71 8.21 -3.50 -7.49
CA THR A 71 9.61 -3.05 -7.51
C THR A 71 9.70 -1.59 -7.06
N GLY A 72 10.44 -1.31 -5.99
CA GLY A 72 10.53 0.02 -5.41
C GLY A 72 9.38 0.37 -4.44
N ALA A 73 8.42 -0.53 -4.22
CA ALA A 73 7.50 -0.41 -3.10
C ALA A 73 8.30 -0.52 -1.79
N THR A 74 8.43 0.59 -1.07
CA THR A 74 8.74 0.53 0.36
C THR A 74 7.47 0.02 1.02
N SER A 75 7.31 -1.30 1.08
CA SER A 75 6.36 -1.87 2.00
C SER A 75 6.64 -1.21 3.36
N GLY A 76 5.60 -0.77 4.07
CA GLY A 76 5.73 -0.53 5.52
C GLY A 76 6.21 -1.78 6.28
N ALA A 77 6.38 -2.89 5.57
CA ALA A 77 6.91 -4.18 5.93
C ALA A 77 8.19 -4.52 5.12
N SER A 78 9.27 -3.73 5.20
CA SER A 78 10.57 -4.30 4.82
C SER A 78 10.89 -5.38 5.84
N ASN A 79 10.77 -6.65 5.43
CA ASN A 79 10.72 -7.86 6.26
C ASN A 79 9.42 -8.06 7.07
N GLY A 80 8.42 -8.69 6.45
CA GLY A 80 7.49 -9.59 7.16
C GLY A 80 6.71 -9.02 8.34
N SER A 81 6.32 -7.74 8.31
CA SER A 81 5.49 -7.20 9.39
C SER A 81 4.05 -7.69 9.25
N VAL A 82 3.69 -8.67 10.08
CA VAL A 82 2.30 -8.83 10.52
C VAL A 82 1.88 -7.50 11.15
N ASN A 83 0.80 -6.91 10.65
CA ASN A 83 0.18 -5.72 11.23
C ASN A 83 -0.20 -5.98 12.69
N TYR A 84 0.66 -5.61 13.63
CA TYR A 84 0.25 -5.44 15.02
C TYR A 84 0.10 -3.95 15.28
N SER A 85 -1.12 -3.56 15.67
CA SER A 85 -1.52 -2.36 16.39
C SER A 85 -0.71 -1.09 16.08
N ALA A 86 -1.36 -0.11 15.44
CA ALA A 86 -0.88 1.27 15.38
C ALA A 86 -0.32 1.71 16.75
N GLY A 87 1.01 1.80 16.87
CA GLY A 87 1.66 2.24 18.10
C GLY A 87 3.03 1.67 18.41
N ASN A 88 3.39 0.43 18.01
CA ASN A 88 4.70 -0.15 18.33
C ASN A 88 5.21 -1.13 17.26
N PRO A 89 5.90 -0.65 16.21
CA PRO A 89 6.54 -1.55 15.25
C PRO A 89 7.70 -2.31 15.89
N ILE A 90 7.65 -3.64 15.88
CA ILE A 90 8.82 -4.47 16.15
C ILE A 90 9.67 -4.45 14.88
N LEU A 91 10.76 -3.69 14.91
CA LEU A 91 11.73 -3.63 13.81
C LEU A 91 12.50 -4.95 13.73
N TRP A 92 12.45 -5.63 12.59
CA TRP A 92 13.24 -6.83 12.33
C TRP A 92 14.60 -6.43 11.76
N GLY A 93 15.69 -6.92 12.34
CA GLY A 93 17.05 -6.69 11.82
C GLY A 93 17.66 -5.31 12.11
N LEU A 94 17.00 -4.47 12.92
CA LEU A 94 17.54 -3.19 13.39
C LEU A 94 17.25 -3.05 14.89
N ASN A 95 18.31 -2.87 15.69
CA ASN A 95 18.15 -2.61 17.12
C ASN A 95 17.44 -1.26 17.32
N SER A 96 16.30 -1.24 18.03
CA SER A 96 15.70 0.04 18.42
C SER A 96 16.68 0.81 19.33
N VAL A 97 16.99 2.05 18.94
CA VAL A 97 17.85 2.97 19.67
C VAL A 97 17.07 3.88 20.63
N ASP A 98 15.76 3.69 20.75
CA ASP A 98 14.93 4.49 21.65
C ASP A 98 15.18 4.16 23.13
N THR A 99 14.73 5.07 24.00
CA THR A 99 14.86 4.99 25.45
C THR A 99 13.55 4.61 26.15
N ASN A 100 12.47 4.34 25.38
CA ASN A 100 11.16 4.01 25.93
C ASN A 100 10.94 2.49 25.81
N GLY A 101 10.95 1.80 26.95
CA GLY A 101 10.92 0.33 27.04
C GLY A 101 10.06 -0.38 25.99
N GLY A 102 10.63 -1.46 25.42
CA GLY A 102 10.02 -2.28 24.38
C GLY A 102 10.78 -3.59 24.15
N PHE A 103 10.31 -4.37 23.17
CA PHE A 103 10.96 -5.61 22.73
C PHE A 103 12.02 -5.32 21.66
N TYR A 104 13.08 -6.12 21.62
CA TYR A 104 14.01 -6.16 20.47
C TYR A 104 14.26 -7.62 20.06
N SER A 105 14.67 -7.85 18.80
CA SER A 105 15.00 -9.18 18.29
C SER A 105 16.40 -9.21 17.66
N ASP A 106 17.08 -10.36 17.76
CA ASP A 106 18.36 -10.63 17.08
C ASP A 106 18.15 -11.50 15.82
N GLY A 107 16.90 -11.60 15.35
CA GLY A 107 16.45 -12.51 14.30
C GLY A 107 15.77 -13.75 14.91
N PRO A 108 16.51 -14.71 15.47
CA PRO A 108 15.91 -15.94 16.02
C PRO A 108 15.17 -15.76 17.36
N LYS A 109 15.54 -14.77 18.18
CA LYS A 109 14.98 -14.59 19.53
C LYS A 109 14.41 -13.20 19.72
N VAL A 110 13.41 -13.10 20.60
CA VAL A 110 12.81 -11.84 21.06
C VAL A 110 13.14 -11.66 22.54
N TYR A 111 13.59 -10.46 22.89
CA TYR A 111 14.00 -10.09 24.24
C TYR A 111 13.16 -8.92 24.75
N TRP A 112 12.94 -8.85 26.06
CA TRP A 112 12.38 -7.68 26.72
C TRP A 112 13.52 -6.80 27.26
N ARG A 113 13.52 -5.48 26.99
CA ARG A 113 14.44 -4.57 27.70
C ARG A 113 13.91 -4.28 29.09
N ALA A 114 14.51 -4.91 30.09
CA ALA A 114 14.34 -4.53 31.49
C ALA A 114 14.95 -3.14 31.75
N LYS A 115 14.39 -2.37 32.69
CA LYS A 115 15.07 -1.17 33.19
C LYS A 115 16.38 -1.57 33.88
N PRO A 116 17.51 -0.91 33.60
CA PRO A 116 18.75 -1.18 34.32
C PRO A 116 18.57 -0.84 35.81
N VAL A 117 18.96 -1.77 36.67
CA VAL A 117 18.99 -1.57 38.12
C VAL A 117 20.41 -1.16 38.50
N THR A 118 20.56 0.00 39.14
CA THR A 118 21.85 0.41 39.70
C THR A 118 22.04 -0.30 41.04
N LEU A 119 23.09 -1.11 41.13
CA LEU A 119 23.52 -1.70 42.40
C LEU A 119 24.56 -0.76 43.03
N GLY A 120 24.31 -0.32 44.26
CA GLY A 120 25.26 0.48 45.01
C GLY A 120 26.45 -0.37 45.47
N ALA A 121 27.65 0.20 45.46
CA ALA A 121 28.80 -0.42 46.10
C ALA A 121 28.65 -0.33 47.62
N VAL A 122 28.77 -1.46 48.32
CA VAL A 122 28.91 -1.50 49.77
C VAL A 122 30.40 -1.31 50.08
N LEU A 123 30.72 -0.27 50.86
CA LEU A 123 32.09 -0.05 51.31
C LEU A 123 32.50 -1.15 52.34
N PRO A 124 33.76 -1.63 52.33
CA PRO A 124 34.23 -2.66 53.25
C PRO A 124 34.13 -2.28 54.73
#